data_AF-A0A482XAI2-F1
#
_entry.id   AF-A0A482XAI2-F1
#
_cell.length_a   1.000
_cell.length_b   1.000
_cell.length_c   1.000
_cell.angle_alpha   90.00
_cell.angle_beta   90.00
_cell.angle_gamma   90.00
#
_symmetry.space_group_name_H-M   'P 1'
#
loop_
_entity.id
_entity.type
_entity.pdbx_description
1 polymer ?
#
loop_
_entity_poly.entity_id
_entity_poly.type
_entity_poly.pdbx_seq_one_letter_code
_entity_poly.pdbx_strand_id
1 'polypeptide(L)'
;MRRRWRPSNGAFLPSCVPCGAARHGKVIVLLRPNATQRNPRGPTCLLNILITFDYRRLLEFCLLVDVEEVDREEGGGEEKKEEKKRRKLVIGFKDKEKYSVLDIFRVRADLHLRAYQHPVVKNIDLMWKDAIKLANDFYRIPYGDGQEISLLDAHTNIRVFATLTDHIFYDIYNSLNPKLAPAQALLKRILKRQLYTYIGAFKIQQKQGESLAAVKSEAERLLNDISCELRCCIVKIDFGHHTNPLSKVVLYDGKHRRKPHYSPLLYGTDDFPIKL
;
A
#
# COMPACT_ATOMS: atom_id res chain seq x y z
N MET A 1 26.12 50.30 15.55
CA MET A 1 24.91 50.63 16.33
C MET A 1 24.41 49.38 17.04
N ARG A 2 24.61 49.32 18.35
CA ARG A 2 24.02 48.33 19.25
C ARG A 2 22.54 48.68 19.47
N ARG A 3 21.67 47.68 19.63
CA ARG A 3 20.68 47.64 20.72
C ARG A 3 20.01 46.26 20.79
N ARG A 4 20.39 45.57 21.85
CA ARG A 4 19.77 44.39 22.45
C ARG A 4 18.47 44.85 23.11
N TRP A 5 17.37 44.16 22.87
CA TRP A 5 16.12 44.38 23.61
C TRP A 5 15.78 43.09 24.36
N ARG A 6 15.70 43.20 25.69
CA ARG A 6 15.08 42.23 26.60
C ARG A 6 13.67 42.73 26.93
N PRO A 7 12.71 41.84 27.17
CA PRO A 7 11.64 42.14 28.11
C PRO A 7 11.89 41.45 29.46
N SER A 8 11.39 42.12 30.48
CA SER A 8 11.49 41.94 31.92
C SER A 8 10.63 40.81 32.49
N ASN A 9 11.08 40.29 33.64
CA ASN A 9 10.32 39.42 34.54
C ASN A 9 9.17 40.17 35.22
N GLY A 10 8.10 39.42 35.53
CA GLY A 10 7.32 39.59 36.76
C GLY A 10 5.82 39.84 36.56
N ALA A 11 4.99 38.82 36.82
CA ALA A 11 3.95 38.87 37.86
C ALA A 11 3.07 37.60 37.86
N PHE A 12 3.10 36.90 39.00
CA PHE A 12 1.99 36.25 39.72
C PHE A 12 0.91 35.43 38.99
N LEU A 13 0.86 34.14 39.34
CA LEU A 13 -0.28 33.20 39.22
C LEU A 13 -1.46 33.65 40.13
N PRO A 14 -2.70 33.20 39.85
CA PRO A 14 -3.19 32.01 40.56
C PRO A 14 -4.14 31.06 39.78
N SER A 15 -4.15 29.82 40.28
CA SER A 15 -5.25 28.83 40.40
C SER A 15 -5.79 28.02 39.20
N CYS A 16 -5.83 26.70 39.47
CA CYS A 16 -6.46 25.52 38.84
C CYS A 16 -7.84 25.77 38.16
N VAL A 17 -8.27 25.03 37.12
CA VAL A 17 -8.78 23.62 37.07
C VAL A 17 -8.95 23.22 35.56
N PRO A 18 -8.97 21.93 35.15
CA PRO A 18 -8.69 21.47 33.79
C PRO A 18 -9.93 21.30 32.89
N CYS A 19 -9.67 21.05 31.60
CA CYS A 19 -10.53 20.46 30.56
C CYS A 19 -10.74 21.39 29.34
N GLY A 20 -10.56 20.85 28.13
CA GLY A 20 -10.95 21.55 26.90
C GLY A 20 -10.01 21.31 25.74
N ALA A 21 -10.37 20.37 24.88
CA ALA A 21 -9.80 20.18 23.55
C ALA A 21 -9.78 21.50 22.75
N ALA A 22 -8.61 21.89 22.25
CA ALA A 22 -8.49 22.96 21.26
C ALA A 22 -7.72 22.45 20.05
N ARG A 23 -8.48 22.22 18.97
CA ARG A 23 -8.03 21.94 17.61
C ARG A 23 -7.00 22.99 17.21
N HIS A 24 -5.79 22.57 16.88
CA HIS A 24 -4.83 23.45 16.22
C HIS A 24 -4.90 23.16 14.73
N GLY A 25 -5.54 24.08 14.00
CA GLY A 25 -5.56 24.10 12.55
C GLY A 25 -4.14 24.22 12.01
N LYS A 26 -3.79 23.38 11.02
CA LYS A 26 -2.60 23.60 10.21
C LYS A 26 -2.94 24.62 9.13
N VAL A 27 -2.45 25.85 9.32
CA VAL A 27 -2.25 26.80 8.23
C VAL A 27 -1.07 26.28 7.40
N ILE A 28 -1.32 25.88 6.16
CA ILE A 28 -0.25 25.53 5.22
C ILE A 28 0.09 26.81 4.44
N VAL A 29 1.12 27.52 4.90
CA VAL A 29 1.76 28.57 4.10
C VAL A 29 2.67 27.88 3.10
N LEU A 30 2.26 27.81 1.82
CA LEU A 30 3.10 27.32 0.74
C LEU A 30 4.10 28.40 0.34
N LEU A 31 5.28 28.40 0.98
CA LEU A 31 6.46 29.03 0.40
C LEU A 31 6.94 28.17 -0.77
N ARG A 32 6.85 28.70 -2.00
CA ARG A 32 7.53 28.12 -3.16
C ARG A 32 9.02 27.99 -2.84
N PRO A 33 9.63 26.79 -2.86
CA PRO A 33 11.07 26.69 -2.88
C PRO A 33 11.54 27.18 -4.25
N ASN A 34 12.45 28.16 -4.25
CA ASN A 34 13.20 28.54 -5.44
C ASN A 34 13.74 27.28 -6.12
N ALA A 35 13.49 27.17 -7.41
CA ALA A 35 13.98 26.10 -8.27
C ALA A 35 15.52 26.15 -8.36
N THR A 36 16.22 25.65 -7.36
CA THR A 36 17.59 25.19 -7.55
C THR A 36 17.52 23.85 -8.26
N GLN A 37 17.95 23.82 -9.52
CA GLN A 37 18.22 22.61 -10.29
C GLN A 37 19.23 21.72 -9.51
N ARG A 38 18.72 20.89 -8.60
CA ARG A 38 19.50 19.79 -8.04
C ARG A 38 19.39 18.65 -9.04
N ASN A 39 20.46 18.49 -9.83
CA ASN A 39 20.69 17.36 -10.71
C ASN A 39 20.50 16.03 -9.92
N PRO A 40 19.45 15.23 -10.17
CA PRO A 40 19.19 14.04 -9.38
C PRO A 40 20.11 12.92 -9.86
N ARG A 41 21.28 12.77 -9.24
CA ARG A 41 22.19 11.62 -9.43
C ARG A 41 21.68 10.35 -8.71
N GLY A 42 20.37 10.09 -8.75
CA GLY A 42 19.74 8.92 -8.17
C GLY A 42 18.75 8.30 -9.15
N PRO A 43 18.50 6.98 -9.11
CA PRO A 43 17.55 6.34 -10.01
C PRO A 43 16.15 6.87 -9.72
N THR A 44 15.63 7.72 -10.61
CA THR A 44 14.23 8.11 -10.63
C THR A 44 13.44 7.06 -11.39
N CYS A 45 12.34 6.60 -10.83
CA CYS A 45 11.40 5.76 -11.57
C CYS A 45 10.69 6.57 -12.67
N LEU A 46 9.96 5.89 -13.57
CA LEU A 46 9.12 6.50 -14.61
C LEU A 46 8.13 7.56 -14.08
N LEU A 47 7.83 7.52 -12.78
CA LEU A 47 6.94 8.47 -12.08
C LEU A 47 7.66 9.74 -11.61
N ASN A 48 8.96 9.86 -11.86
CA ASN A 48 9.82 10.95 -11.36
C ASN A 48 9.77 11.11 -9.83
N ILE A 49 9.58 10.00 -9.11
CA ILE A 49 9.66 9.94 -7.66
C ILE A 49 11.07 9.46 -7.30
N LEU A 50 11.76 10.21 -6.45
CA LEU A 50 13.09 9.83 -5.97
C LEU A 50 12.98 8.61 -5.05
N ILE A 51 13.59 7.51 -5.45
CA ILE A 51 13.71 6.32 -4.62
C ILE A 51 15.02 6.42 -3.83
N THR A 52 14.91 6.42 -2.51
CA THR A 52 16.08 6.55 -1.61
C THR A 52 16.77 5.21 -1.29
N PHE A 53 16.20 4.09 -1.73
CA PHE A 53 16.70 2.75 -1.42
C PHE A 53 17.73 2.27 -2.45
N ASP A 54 18.90 1.82 -1.96
CA ASP A 54 19.97 1.24 -2.78
C ASP A 54 20.04 -0.28 -2.58
N TYR A 55 19.53 -1.01 -3.57
CA TYR A 55 19.52 -2.47 -3.54
C TYR A 55 20.90 -3.09 -3.75
N ARG A 56 21.83 -2.40 -4.45
CA ARG A 56 23.17 -2.96 -4.75
C ARG A 56 23.97 -3.09 -3.47
N ARG A 57 23.99 -2.01 -2.68
CA ARG A 57 24.59 -2.01 -1.35
C ARG A 57 23.99 -3.10 -0.45
N LEU A 58 22.67 -3.29 -0.48
CA LEU A 58 22.03 -4.30 0.35
C LEU A 58 22.49 -5.72 -0.04
N LEU A 59 22.59 -6.01 -1.34
CA LEU A 59 23.05 -7.30 -1.84
C LEU A 59 24.51 -7.60 -1.48
N GLU A 60 25.38 -6.59 -1.41
CA GLU A 60 26.77 -6.77 -0.95
C GLU A 60 26.87 -7.23 0.52
N PHE A 61 25.87 -6.93 1.34
CA PHE A 61 25.81 -7.29 2.76
C PHE A 61 24.84 -8.44 3.07
N CYS A 62 24.36 -9.12 2.03
CA CYS A 62 23.48 -10.27 2.09
C CYS A 62 24.28 -11.58 2.20
N LEU A 63 23.92 -12.47 3.11
CA LEU A 63 24.53 -13.81 3.25
C LEU A 63 23.46 -14.87 3.57
N LEU A 64 23.79 -16.13 3.28
CA LEU A 64 23.01 -17.27 3.77
C LEU A 64 23.43 -17.61 5.20
N VAL A 65 22.46 -17.71 6.10
CA VAL A 65 22.68 -17.98 7.53
C VAL A 65 21.78 -19.13 7.98
N ASP A 66 22.35 -20.04 8.76
CA ASP A 66 21.61 -21.14 9.38
C ASP A 66 20.84 -20.64 10.61
N VAL A 67 19.53 -20.82 10.60
CA VAL A 67 18.64 -20.49 11.73
C VAL A 67 17.98 -21.77 12.24
N GLU A 68 17.90 -21.89 13.57
CA GLU A 68 17.17 -22.98 14.22
C GLU A 68 15.71 -22.55 14.36
N GLU A 69 14.79 -23.21 13.65
CA GLU A 69 13.35 -23.06 13.87
C GLU A 69 12.89 -24.12 14.88
N VAL A 70 12.06 -23.67 15.83
CA VAL A 70 11.32 -24.55 16.74
C VAL A 70 9.90 -24.65 16.19
N ASP A 71 9.57 -25.77 15.58
CA ASP A 71 8.20 -26.05 15.14
C ASP A 71 7.32 -26.17 16.39
N ARG A 72 6.54 -25.13 16.69
CA ARG A 72 5.48 -25.23 17.69
C ARG A 72 4.30 -25.94 17.04
N GLU A 73 4.20 -27.24 17.22
CA GLU A 73 2.97 -27.96 16.93
C GLU A 73 1.87 -27.40 17.84
N GLU A 74 0.90 -26.69 17.27
CA GLU A 74 -0.38 -26.37 17.90
C GLU A 74 -1.27 -27.64 17.93
N GLY A 75 -0.76 -28.69 18.57
CA GLY A 75 -1.53 -29.86 18.96
C GLY A 75 -1.99 -29.69 20.40
N GLY A 76 -3.31 -29.66 20.60
CA GLY A 76 -3.91 -29.76 21.94
C GLY A 76 -3.70 -31.17 22.49
N GLY A 77 -3.00 -31.26 23.61
CA GLY A 77 -2.74 -32.52 24.32
C GLY A 77 -1.49 -32.41 25.19
N GLU A 78 -1.65 -32.69 26.48
CA GLU A 78 -0.56 -32.77 27.46
C GLU A 78 0.29 -34.04 27.23
N GLU A 79 1.07 -34.07 26.15
CA GLU A 79 2.13 -35.05 26.00
C GLU A 79 3.44 -34.33 25.64
N LYS A 80 4.55 -34.80 26.21
CA LYS A 80 5.87 -34.19 26.16
C LYS A 80 6.27 -33.91 24.70
N LYS A 81 6.21 -32.64 24.30
CA LYS A 81 6.64 -32.17 22.98
C LYS A 81 8.14 -32.40 22.81
N GLU A 82 8.53 -33.39 22.02
CA GLU A 82 9.89 -33.46 21.49
C GLU A 82 10.10 -32.27 20.55
N GLU A 83 10.87 -31.27 21.01
CA GLU A 83 11.27 -30.12 20.20
C GLU A 83 12.21 -30.60 19.08
N LYS A 84 11.65 -30.91 17.91
CA LYS A 84 12.43 -31.28 16.74
C LYS A 84 13.08 -30.02 16.15
N LYS A 85 14.32 -29.74 16.56
CA LYS A 85 15.10 -28.61 16.04
C LYS A 85 15.43 -28.82 14.57
N ARG A 86 14.85 -28.01 13.69
CA ARG A 86 15.18 -28.03 12.26
C ARG A 86 16.07 -26.85 11.93
N ARG A 87 17.19 -27.12 11.25
CA ARG A 87 18.05 -26.08 10.68
C ARG A 87 17.47 -25.63 9.35
N LYS A 88 17.31 -24.33 9.18
CA LYS A 88 16.82 -23.69 7.96
C LYS A 88 17.81 -22.64 7.49
N LEU A 89 18.22 -22.76 6.24
CA LEU A 89 19.07 -21.77 5.60
C LEU A 89 18.20 -20.61 5.13
N VAL A 90 18.47 -19.41 5.63
CA VAL A 90 17.72 -18.20 5.28
C VAL A 90 18.66 -17.08 4.83
N ILE A 91 18.11 -16.12 4.10
CA ILE A 91 18.83 -14.90 3.76
C ILE A 91 18.90 -14.00 5.01
N GLY A 92 20.12 -13.66 5.42
CA GLY A 92 20.42 -12.73 6.49
C GLY A 92 21.11 -11.47 5.98
N PHE A 93 20.85 -10.34 6.64
CA PHE A 93 21.48 -9.06 6.34
C PHE A 93 22.42 -8.65 7.46
N LYS A 94 23.47 -7.91 7.13
CA LYS A 94 24.37 -7.37 8.15
C LYS A 94 23.64 -6.36 9.03
N ASP A 95 23.87 -6.36 10.34
CA ASP A 95 23.18 -5.47 11.31
C ASP A 95 23.13 -4.00 10.91
N LYS A 96 24.21 -3.49 10.32
CA LYS A 96 24.32 -2.08 9.88
C LYS A 96 23.32 -1.71 8.77
N GLU A 97 22.80 -2.69 8.03
CA GLU A 97 21.84 -2.49 6.94
C GLU A 97 20.38 -2.61 7.41
N LYS A 98 20.11 -2.77 8.71
CA LYS A 98 18.74 -2.84 9.25
C LYS A 98 17.86 -1.66 8.84
N TYR A 99 18.42 -0.45 8.79
CA TYR A 99 17.69 0.75 8.36
C TYR A 99 17.48 0.75 6.85
N SER A 100 18.45 0.26 6.07
CA SER A 100 18.31 0.06 4.63
C SER A 100 17.14 -0.89 4.31
N VAL A 101 17.00 -1.97 5.08
CA VAL A 101 15.85 -2.89 4.97
C VAL A 101 14.54 -2.21 5.34
N LEU A 102 14.49 -1.45 6.43
CA LEU A 102 13.30 -0.68 6.81
C LEU A 102 12.90 0.35 5.73
N ASP A 103 13.88 0.98 5.11
CA ASP A 103 13.67 1.95 4.05
C ASP A 103 13.01 1.35 2.81
N ILE A 104 13.16 0.05 2.53
CA ILE A 104 12.39 -0.64 1.47
C ILE A 104 10.89 -0.48 1.71
N PHE A 105 10.46 -0.79 2.94
CA PHE A 105 9.06 -0.73 3.32
C PHE A 105 8.54 0.71 3.36
N ARG A 106 9.39 1.65 3.82
CA ARG A 106 9.09 3.08 3.81
C ARG A 106 8.87 3.60 2.38
N VAL A 107 9.79 3.29 1.46
CA VAL A 107 9.70 3.67 0.04
C VAL A 107 8.47 3.04 -0.59
N ARG A 108 8.18 1.76 -0.32
CA ARG A 108 6.95 1.10 -0.80
C ARG A 108 5.71 1.87 -0.34
N ALA A 109 5.58 2.16 0.95
CA ALA A 109 4.43 2.89 1.49
C ALA A 109 4.29 4.28 0.84
N ASP A 110 5.40 4.99 0.63
CA ASP A 110 5.42 6.30 -0.02
C ASP A 110 4.97 6.23 -1.50
N LEU A 111 5.41 5.22 -2.25
CA LEU A 111 4.95 4.98 -3.62
C LEU A 111 3.46 4.66 -3.68
N HIS A 112 2.96 3.86 -2.72
CA HIS A 112 1.53 3.59 -2.61
C HIS A 112 0.72 4.87 -2.36
N LEU A 113 1.16 5.73 -1.44
CA LEU A 113 0.50 7.00 -1.12
C LEU A 113 0.50 7.97 -2.29
N ARG A 114 1.64 8.14 -2.97
CA ARG A 114 1.82 9.19 -3.98
C ARG A 114 1.32 8.81 -5.36
N ALA A 115 1.43 7.53 -5.74
CA ALA A 115 1.17 7.08 -7.10
C ALA A 115 0.10 5.99 -7.17
N TYR A 116 0.37 4.81 -6.60
CA TYR A 116 -0.48 3.63 -6.88
C TYR A 116 -1.89 3.75 -6.33
N GLN A 117 -2.06 4.49 -5.23
CA GLN A 117 -3.36 4.74 -4.59
C GLN A 117 -3.83 6.18 -4.80
N HIS A 118 -3.29 6.89 -5.78
CA HIS A 118 -3.71 8.25 -6.08
C HIS A 118 -5.23 8.28 -6.40
N PRO A 119 -6.01 9.20 -5.80
CA PRO A 119 -7.48 9.19 -5.92
C PRO A 119 -7.98 9.19 -7.36
N VAL A 120 -7.31 9.94 -8.25
CA VAL A 120 -7.67 9.99 -9.66
C VAL A 120 -7.36 8.69 -10.40
N VAL A 121 -6.29 7.98 -10.01
CA VAL A 121 -5.97 6.66 -10.56
C VAL A 121 -7.04 5.66 -10.11
N LYS A 122 -7.38 5.66 -8.82
CA LYS A 122 -8.46 4.81 -8.27
C LYS A 122 -9.81 5.07 -8.94
N ASN A 123 -10.10 6.31 -9.26
CA ASN A 123 -11.32 6.68 -9.97
C ASN A 123 -11.36 6.08 -11.38
N ILE A 124 -10.26 6.17 -12.14
CA ILE A 124 -10.15 5.52 -13.46
C ILE A 124 -10.26 4.00 -13.31
N ASP A 125 -9.61 3.40 -12.31
CA ASP A 125 -9.71 1.96 -12.03
C ASP A 125 -11.16 1.53 -11.79
N LEU A 126 -11.94 2.34 -11.05
CA LEU A 126 -13.36 2.08 -10.78
C LEU A 126 -14.20 2.18 -12.05
N MET A 127 -14.02 3.23 -12.85
CA MET A 127 -14.72 3.38 -14.13
C MET A 127 -14.39 2.24 -15.09
N TRP A 128 -13.13 1.80 -15.12
CA TRP A 128 -12.68 0.69 -15.94
C TRP A 128 -13.30 -0.64 -15.49
N LYS A 129 -13.35 -0.90 -14.18
CA LYS A 129 -14.06 -2.07 -13.62
C LYS A 129 -15.54 -2.07 -13.97
N ASP A 130 -16.21 -0.93 -13.88
CA ASP A 130 -17.62 -0.81 -14.24
C ASP A 130 -17.82 -1.06 -15.74
N ALA A 131 -16.92 -0.56 -16.60
CA ALA A 131 -16.96 -0.83 -18.03
C ALA A 131 -16.76 -2.32 -18.36
N ILE A 132 -15.81 -3.01 -17.71
CA ILE A 132 -15.61 -4.46 -17.89
C ILE A 132 -16.86 -5.24 -17.47
N LYS A 133 -17.48 -4.89 -16.33
CA LYS A 133 -18.71 -5.55 -15.87
C LYS A 133 -19.85 -5.40 -16.88
N LEU A 134 -20.04 -4.20 -17.44
CA LEU A 134 -21.04 -3.95 -18.47
C LEU A 134 -20.72 -4.66 -19.79
N ALA A 135 -19.44 -4.87 -20.10
CA ALA A 135 -19.02 -5.56 -21.32
C ALA A 135 -19.09 -7.08 -21.21
N ASN A 136 -19.02 -7.64 -20.00
CA ASN A 136 -18.84 -9.07 -19.76
C ASN A 136 -19.85 -9.97 -20.46
N ASP A 137 -21.11 -9.56 -20.52
CA ASP A 137 -22.18 -10.41 -21.06
C ASP A 137 -22.16 -10.47 -22.60
N PHE A 138 -21.55 -9.47 -23.24
CA PHE A 138 -21.62 -9.26 -24.70
C PHE A 138 -20.26 -9.36 -25.40
N TYR A 139 -19.15 -9.16 -24.69
CA TYR A 139 -17.81 -9.36 -25.22
C TYR A 139 -17.37 -10.80 -24.94
N ARG A 140 -17.20 -11.57 -26.01
CA ARG A 140 -16.86 -12.99 -25.96
C ARG A 140 -15.47 -13.20 -26.55
N ILE A 141 -14.65 -13.98 -25.86
CA ILE A 141 -13.29 -14.29 -26.30
C ILE A 141 -13.28 -15.71 -26.87
N PRO A 142 -12.99 -15.88 -28.18
CA PRO A 142 -12.94 -17.20 -28.79
C PRO A 142 -11.67 -17.95 -28.35
N TYR A 143 -11.77 -19.26 -28.12
CA TYR A 143 -10.62 -20.05 -27.65
C TYR A 143 -10.43 -21.45 -28.25
N GLY A 144 -11.06 -21.70 -29.41
CA GLY A 144 -10.94 -22.93 -30.18
C GLY A 144 -12.28 -23.65 -30.35
N ASP A 145 -12.44 -24.41 -31.42
CA ASP A 145 -13.61 -25.26 -31.72
C ASP A 145 -14.99 -24.60 -31.49
N GLY A 146 -15.11 -23.33 -31.88
CA GLY A 146 -16.35 -22.55 -31.74
C GLY A 146 -16.73 -22.21 -30.29
N GLN A 147 -15.84 -22.45 -29.32
CA GLN A 147 -16.06 -22.11 -27.93
C GLN A 147 -15.66 -20.66 -27.64
N GLU A 148 -16.47 -20.04 -26.78
CA GLU A 148 -16.31 -18.65 -26.35
C GLU A 148 -16.39 -18.57 -24.84
N ILE A 149 -15.62 -17.67 -24.25
CA ILE A 149 -15.63 -17.40 -22.82
C ILE A 149 -15.92 -15.93 -22.52
N SER A 150 -16.54 -15.65 -21.38
CA SER A 150 -16.75 -14.29 -20.91
C SER A 150 -15.44 -13.67 -20.41
N LEU A 151 -15.40 -12.34 -20.28
CA LEU A 151 -14.22 -11.64 -19.72
C LEU A 151 -13.92 -12.06 -18.28
N LEU A 152 -14.95 -12.22 -17.46
CA LEU A 152 -14.80 -12.60 -16.04
C LEU A 152 -14.32 -14.05 -15.90
N ASP A 153 -14.73 -14.94 -16.80
CA ASP A 153 -14.37 -16.36 -16.75
C ASP A 153 -13.04 -16.65 -17.48
N ALA A 154 -12.46 -15.69 -18.20
CA ALA A 154 -11.22 -15.85 -18.96
C ALA A 154 -10.05 -16.43 -18.14
N HIS A 155 -10.00 -16.14 -16.84
CA HIS A 155 -8.99 -16.66 -15.91
C HIS A 155 -9.03 -18.20 -15.74
N THR A 156 -10.15 -18.85 -16.07
CA THR A 156 -10.30 -20.31 -15.98
C THR A 156 -9.59 -21.06 -17.10
N ASN A 157 -9.27 -20.37 -18.21
CA ASN A 157 -8.58 -20.95 -19.35
C ASN A 157 -7.24 -20.24 -19.58
N ILE A 158 -6.14 -20.96 -19.38
CA ILE A 158 -4.78 -20.39 -19.49
C ILE A 158 -4.45 -19.86 -20.89
N ARG A 159 -5.00 -20.46 -21.95
CA ARG A 159 -4.75 -20.02 -23.33
C ARG A 159 -5.41 -18.67 -23.59
N VAL A 160 -6.62 -18.48 -23.08
CA VAL A 160 -7.35 -17.20 -23.16
C VAL A 160 -6.71 -16.16 -22.27
N PHE A 161 -6.38 -16.53 -21.04
CA PHE A 161 -5.75 -15.61 -20.11
C PHE A 161 -4.42 -15.07 -20.64
N ALA A 162 -3.64 -15.90 -21.35
CA ALA A 162 -2.39 -15.47 -21.97
C ALA A 162 -2.56 -14.48 -23.13
N THR A 163 -3.69 -14.47 -23.82
CA THR A 163 -3.98 -13.50 -24.89
C THR A 163 -4.64 -12.22 -24.39
N LEU A 164 -5.18 -12.25 -23.16
CA LEU A 164 -5.82 -11.10 -22.55
C LEU A 164 -4.79 -10.03 -22.18
N THR A 165 -4.84 -8.90 -22.89
CA THR A 165 -3.93 -7.76 -22.69
C THR A 165 -4.74 -6.48 -22.57
N ASP A 166 -4.07 -5.36 -22.26
CA ASP A 166 -4.71 -4.03 -22.19
C ASP A 166 -5.40 -3.61 -23.51
N HIS A 167 -5.14 -4.31 -24.62
CA HIS A 167 -5.83 -4.12 -25.90
C HIS A 167 -7.35 -4.30 -25.80
N ILE A 168 -7.87 -5.05 -24.83
CA ILE A 168 -9.32 -5.18 -24.59
C ILE A 168 -10.02 -3.84 -24.42
N PHE A 169 -9.29 -2.82 -23.93
CA PHE A 169 -9.80 -1.46 -23.86
C PHE A 169 -10.25 -0.97 -25.24
N TYR A 170 -9.39 -1.13 -26.24
CA TYR A 170 -9.66 -0.69 -27.60
C TYR A 170 -10.64 -1.61 -28.31
N ASP A 171 -10.61 -2.92 -28.03
CA ASP A 171 -11.56 -3.87 -28.62
C ASP A 171 -13.01 -3.55 -28.22
N ILE A 172 -13.24 -3.28 -26.93
CA ILE A 172 -14.56 -2.87 -26.43
C ILE A 172 -14.92 -1.50 -27.00
N TYR A 173 -13.98 -0.55 -26.97
CA TYR A 173 -14.20 0.83 -27.42
C TYR A 173 -14.58 0.93 -28.91
N ASN A 174 -13.94 0.13 -29.77
CA ASN A 174 -14.16 0.12 -31.23
C ASN A 174 -15.17 -0.94 -31.70
N SER A 175 -15.78 -1.71 -30.79
CA SER A 175 -16.74 -2.73 -31.17
C SER A 175 -17.98 -2.13 -31.88
N LEU A 176 -18.48 -2.84 -32.89
CA LEU A 176 -19.71 -2.49 -33.59
C LEU A 176 -20.98 -3.00 -32.88
N ASN A 177 -20.84 -3.79 -31.81
CA ASN A 177 -21.97 -4.38 -31.11
C ASN A 177 -22.71 -3.29 -30.30
N PRO A 178 -23.98 -2.97 -30.61
CA PRO A 178 -24.73 -1.93 -29.90
C PRO A 178 -24.96 -2.27 -28.43
N LYS A 179 -24.91 -3.55 -28.05
CA LYS A 179 -25.06 -3.98 -26.64
C LYS A 179 -23.88 -3.55 -25.76
N LEU A 180 -22.72 -3.25 -26.36
CA LEU A 180 -21.55 -2.72 -25.66
C LEU A 180 -21.58 -1.19 -25.49
N ALA A 181 -22.62 -0.50 -26.00
CA ALA A 181 -22.74 0.95 -25.91
C ALA A 181 -22.60 1.50 -24.46
N PRO A 182 -23.15 0.86 -23.40
CA PRO A 182 -22.96 1.32 -22.02
C PRO A 182 -21.49 1.28 -21.58
N ALA A 183 -20.77 0.19 -21.89
CA ALA A 183 -19.35 0.07 -21.60
C ALA A 183 -18.54 1.11 -22.39
N GLN A 184 -18.81 1.26 -23.69
CA GLN A 184 -18.16 2.25 -24.55
C GLN A 184 -18.37 3.69 -24.06
N ALA A 185 -19.55 4.02 -23.52
CA ALA A 185 -19.83 5.33 -22.96
C ALA A 185 -18.90 5.65 -21.77
N LEU A 186 -18.65 4.69 -20.88
CA LEU A 186 -17.69 4.85 -19.79
C LEU A 186 -16.25 5.02 -20.31
N LEU A 187 -15.83 4.23 -21.31
CA LEU A 187 -14.49 4.37 -21.89
C LEU A 187 -14.30 5.71 -22.58
N LYS A 188 -15.30 6.20 -23.32
CA LYS A 188 -15.31 7.55 -23.92
C LYS A 188 -15.17 8.63 -22.85
N ARG A 189 -15.85 8.49 -21.71
CA ARG A 189 -15.72 9.42 -20.59
C ARG A 189 -14.30 9.42 -20.02
N ILE A 190 -13.66 8.26 -19.85
CA ILE A 190 -12.27 8.16 -19.38
C ILE A 190 -11.34 8.93 -20.33
N LEU A 191 -11.44 8.70 -21.64
CA LEU A 191 -10.62 9.38 -22.65
C LEU A 191 -10.84 10.91 -22.68
N LYS A 192 -12.10 11.34 -22.50
CA LYS A 192 -12.46 12.78 -22.39
C LYS A 192 -12.18 13.38 -21.01
N ARG A 193 -11.60 12.61 -20.08
CA ARG A 193 -11.34 12.99 -18.69
C ARG A 193 -12.60 13.38 -17.89
N GLN A 194 -13.78 12.88 -18.30
CA GLN A 194 -15.07 13.05 -17.62
C GLN A 194 -15.26 11.99 -16.53
N LEU A 195 -14.38 12.03 -15.53
CA LEU A 195 -14.28 11.02 -14.45
C LEU A 195 -15.44 11.11 -13.45
N TYR A 196 -15.56 10.13 -12.54
CA TYR A 196 -16.48 10.26 -11.42
C TYR A 196 -16.08 11.43 -10.51
N THR A 197 -17.04 12.03 -9.82
CA THR A 197 -16.75 13.10 -8.87
C THR A 197 -16.16 12.50 -7.60
N TYR A 198 -14.99 12.96 -7.19
CA TYR A 198 -14.39 12.56 -5.91
C TYR A 198 -15.05 13.31 -4.76
N ILE A 199 -15.64 12.57 -3.82
CA ILE A 199 -16.35 13.13 -2.66
C ILE A 199 -15.41 13.31 -1.46
N GLY A 200 -14.60 12.30 -1.16
CA GLY A 200 -13.69 12.35 -0.01
C GLY A 200 -13.01 11.01 0.28
N ALA A 201 -12.11 11.02 1.26
CA ALA A 201 -11.46 9.84 1.81
C ALA A 201 -11.42 9.95 3.33
N PHE A 202 -11.67 8.83 4.00
CA PHE A 202 -11.75 8.75 5.46
C PHE A 202 -10.82 7.64 5.94
N LYS A 203 -10.16 7.87 7.07
CA LYS A 203 -9.37 6.83 7.74
C LYS A 203 -10.31 5.95 8.56
N ILE A 204 -10.23 4.64 8.35
CA ILE A 204 -11.02 3.67 9.09
C ILE A 204 -10.09 2.98 10.09
N GLN A 205 -10.50 2.94 11.36
CA GLN A 205 -9.84 2.11 12.37
C GLN A 205 -10.42 0.70 12.26
N GLN A 206 -9.64 -0.23 11.71
CA GLN A 206 -10.03 -1.63 11.59
C GLN A 206 -9.94 -2.31 12.95
N LYS A 207 -10.97 -3.06 13.35
CA LYS A 207 -10.91 -3.89 14.56
C LYS A 207 -9.97 -5.07 14.34
N GLN A 208 -9.26 -5.51 15.38
CA GLN A 208 -8.40 -6.69 15.28
C GLN A 208 -9.23 -7.91 14.86
N GLY A 209 -8.79 -8.61 13.81
CA GLY A 209 -9.45 -9.81 13.27
C GLY A 209 -10.57 -9.55 12.26
N GLU A 210 -10.95 -8.30 12.00
CA GLU A 210 -11.97 -7.97 11.00
C GLU A 210 -11.40 -8.10 9.58
N SER A 211 -12.13 -8.75 8.67
CA SER A 211 -11.69 -8.87 7.26
C SER A 211 -11.96 -7.58 6.49
N LEU A 212 -11.05 -7.19 5.60
CA LEU A 212 -11.26 -6.07 4.66
C LEU A 212 -12.53 -6.26 3.80
N ALA A 213 -12.91 -7.50 3.52
CA ALA A 213 -14.15 -7.80 2.80
C ALA A 213 -15.39 -7.42 3.63
N ALA A 214 -15.37 -7.67 4.94
CA ALA A 214 -16.48 -7.30 5.83
C ALA A 214 -16.64 -5.77 5.91
N VAL A 215 -15.53 -5.05 6.05
CA VAL A 215 -15.52 -3.57 6.03
C VAL A 215 -16.06 -3.04 4.70
N LYS A 216 -15.70 -3.68 3.58
CA LYS A 216 -16.20 -3.31 2.25
C LYS A 216 -17.70 -3.52 2.13
N SER A 217 -18.19 -4.69 2.53
CA SER A 217 -19.61 -5.00 2.48
C SER A 217 -20.42 -4.05 3.35
N GLU A 218 -19.94 -3.70 4.54
CA GLU A 218 -20.63 -2.73 5.41
C GLU A 218 -20.65 -1.33 4.79
N ALA A 219 -19.52 -0.88 4.23
CA ALA A 219 -19.48 0.39 3.51
C ALA A 219 -20.45 0.42 2.31
N GLU A 220 -20.53 -0.67 1.54
CA GLU A 220 -21.47 -0.79 0.43
C GLU A 220 -22.94 -0.79 0.89
N ARG A 221 -23.26 -1.42 2.04
CA ARG A 221 -24.61 -1.38 2.62
C ARG A 221 -25.01 0.04 3.00
N LEU A 222 -24.16 0.76 3.72
CA LEU A 222 -24.42 2.15 4.12
C LEU A 222 -24.58 3.09 2.92
N LEU A 223 -23.89 2.81 1.81
CA LEU A 223 -24.00 3.59 0.58
C LEU A 223 -25.28 3.29 -0.21
N ASN A 224 -25.79 2.06 -0.14
CA ASN A 224 -27.05 1.68 -0.80
C ASN A 224 -28.27 2.37 -0.19
N ASP A 225 -28.20 2.78 1.09
CA ASP A 225 -29.27 3.55 1.75
C ASP A 225 -29.37 4.99 1.21
N ILE A 226 -28.35 5.47 0.50
CA ILE A 226 -28.33 6.80 -0.11
C ILE A 226 -28.92 6.69 -1.51
N SER A 227 -29.83 7.59 -1.87
CA SER A 227 -30.51 7.63 -3.18
C SER A 227 -29.60 7.99 -4.38
N CYS A 228 -28.27 7.89 -4.23
CA CYS A 228 -27.29 8.28 -5.22
C CYS A 228 -26.42 7.08 -5.60
N GLU A 229 -26.04 6.98 -6.88
CA GLU A 229 -25.08 5.95 -7.31
C GLU A 229 -23.67 6.30 -6.81
N LEU A 230 -23.28 5.68 -5.70
CA LEU A 230 -21.98 5.88 -5.05
C LEU A 230 -21.07 4.67 -5.26
N ARG A 231 -19.79 4.95 -5.49
CA ARG A 231 -18.72 3.94 -5.57
C ARG A 231 -17.72 4.17 -4.46
N CYS A 232 -17.42 3.13 -3.68
CA CYS A 232 -16.36 3.15 -2.68
C CYS A 232 -15.19 2.24 -3.05
N CYS A 233 -13.99 2.66 -2.67
CA CYS A 233 -12.79 1.85 -2.76
C CYS A 233 -12.05 1.89 -1.43
N ILE A 234 -11.83 0.72 -0.83
CA ILE A 234 -10.99 0.59 0.36
C ILE A 234 -9.54 0.49 -0.09
N VAL A 235 -8.69 1.33 0.50
CA VAL A 235 -7.26 1.36 0.24
C VAL A 235 -6.54 0.93 1.50
N LYS A 236 -5.75 -0.14 1.40
CA LYS A 236 -4.86 -0.60 2.47
C LYS A 236 -3.45 -0.07 2.22
N ILE A 237 -2.88 0.61 3.20
CA ILE A 237 -1.49 1.07 3.16
C ILE A 237 -0.80 0.49 4.40
N ASP A 238 0.22 -0.32 4.17
CA ASP A 238 0.96 -1.04 5.20
C ASP A 238 2.43 -1.24 4.78
N PHE A 239 3.21 -1.85 5.67
CA PHE A 239 4.56 -2.34 5.36
C PHE A 239 4.58 -3.78 4.83
N GLY A 240 3.52 -4.20 4.14
CA GLY A 240 3.34 -5.55 3.62
C GLY A 240 2.74 -6.51 4.63
N HIS A 241 2.86 -6.20 5.92
CA HIS A 241 2.21 -6.90 7.02
C HIS A 241 1.78 -5.89 8.10
N HIS A 242 0.87 -6.30 8.99
CA HIS A 242 0.39 -5.47 10.11
C HIS A 242 1.41 -5.34 11.25
N THR A 243 2.56 -6.02 11.15
CA THR A 243 3.61 -6.02 12.16
C THR A 243 4.86 -5.34 11.61
N ASN A 244 5.77 -4.97 12.52
CA ASN A 244 7.11 -4.52 12.14
C ASN A 244 7.75 -5.51 11.15
N PRO A 245 8.15 -5.08 9.94
CA PRO A 245 8.78 -5.98 8.99
C PRO A 245 10.12 -6.52 9.48
N LEU A 246 10.87 -5.75 10.30
CA LEU A 246 12.17 -6.15 10.82
C LEU A 246 12.11 -7.28 11.85
N SER A 247 10.95 -7.54 12.48
CA SER A 247 10.84 -8.65 13.43
C SER A 247 10.94 -10.01 12.75
N LYS A 248 10.73 -10.07 11.43
CA LYS A 248 10.83 -11.29 10.62
C LYS A 248 12.14 -11.36 9.82
N VAL A 249 12.99 -10.34 9.92
CA VAL A 249 14.25 -10.26 9.19
C VAL A 249 15.39 -10.76 10.07
N VAL A 250 16.18 -11.68 9.52
CA VAL A 250 17.35 -12.22 10.19
C VAL A 250 18.55 -11.31 9.95
N LEU A 251 19.21 -10.93 11.03
CA LEU A 251 20.39 -10.10 11.03
C LEU A 251 21.60 -10.86 11.56
N TYR A 252 22.78 -10.51 11.07
CA TYR A 252 24.04 -11.06 11.54
C TYR A 252 25.07 -9.96 11.83
N ASP A 253 25.84 -10.18 12.89
CA ASP A 253 27.01 -9.36 13.20
C ASP A 253 28.20 -9.82 12.33
N GLY A 254 28.97 -8.86 11.82
CA GLY A 254 30.16 -9.12 11.03
C GLY A 254 31.22 -9.93 11.79
N LYS A 255 31.27 -9.82 13.12
CA LYS A 255 32.17 -10.60 14.00
C LYS A 255 31.63 -12.00 14.31
N HIS A 256 30.30 -12.14 14.42
CA HIS A 256 29.65 -13.37 14.85
C HIS A 256 28.62 -13.87 13.84
N ARG A 257 29.08 -14.17 12.61
CA ARG A 257 28.20 -14.57 11.50
C ARG A 257 27.36 -15.83 11.76
N ARG A 258 27.80 -16.70 12.67
CA ARG A 258 27.10 -17.94 13.05
C ARG A 258 26.07 -17.77 14.18
N LYS A 259 25.88 -16.55 14.67
CA LYS A 259 24.86 -16.22 15.69
C LYS A 259 23.87 -15.23 15.09
N PRO A 260 22.99 -15.69 14.17
CA PRO A 260 21.90 -14.85 13.67
C PRO A 260 21.00 -14.42 14.83
N HIS A 261 20.45 -13.22 14.70
CA HIS A 261 19.44 -12.74 15.63
C HIS A 261 18.39 -11.93 14.86
N TYR A 262 17.23 -11.76 15.48
CA TYR A 262 16.21 -10.86 14.98
C TYR A 262 16.44 -9.48 15.57
N SER A 263 16.11 -8.42 14.81
CA SER A 263 16.19 -7.07 15.35
C SER A 263 15.26 -6.98 16.57
N PRO A 264 15.73 -6.50 17.74
CA PRO A 264 14.82 -6.02 18.76
C PRO A 264 13.94 -4.94 18.12
N LEU A 265 12.68 -4.86 18.54
CA LEU A 265 11.73 -3.88 18.02
C LEU A 265 12.37 -2.49 18.10
N LEU A 266 12.65 -1.87 16.94
CA LEU A 266 13.31 -0.56 16.88
C LEU A 266 12.42 0.57 17.44
N TYR A 267 11.14 0.29 17.62
CA TYR A 267 10.12 1.18 18.16
C TYR A 267 9.32 0.41 19.21
N GLY A 268 8.81 1.09 20.25
CA GLY A 268 7.77 0.51 21.10
C GLY A 268 6.61 0.02 20.23
N THR A 269 5.83 -0.94 20.73
CA THR A 269 4.65 -1.47 20.01
C THR A 269 3.70 -0.38 19.51
N ASP A 270 3.75 0.81 20.13
CA ASP A 270 2.88 1.96 19.86
C ASP A 270 3.55 3.09 19.03
N ASP A 271 4.86 3.01 18.73
CA ASP A 271 5.66 4.12 18.17
C ASP A 271 6.21 3.85 16.76
N PHE A 272 5.45 3.13 15.93
CA PHE A 272 5.81 3.02 14.52
C PHE A 272 5.71 4.39 13.83
N PRO A 273 6.76 4.88 13.13
CA PRO A 273 6.85 6.27 12.67
C PRO A 273 5.89 6.65 11.53
N ILE A 274 5.08 5.70 11.05
CA ILE A 274 3.99 6.02 10.13
C ILE A 274 2.66 5.77 10.84
N LYS A 275 2.17 6.80 11.55
CA LYS A 275 0.75 6.93 11.85
C LYS A 275 0.03 7.30 10.56
N LEU A 276 -0.31 6.29 9.75
CA LEU A 276 -1.08 6.47 8.51
C LEU A 276 -2.45 7.06 8.75
#